data_AF-A0A0Q5VQZ1-F1
#
_entry.id   AF-A0A0Q5VQZ1-F1
#
_cell.length_a   1.000
_cell.length_b   1.000
_cell.length_c   1.000
_cell.angle_alpha   90.00
_cell.angle_beta   90.00
_cell.angle_gamma   90.00
#
_symmetry.space_group_name_H-M   'P 1'
#
loop_
_entity.id
_entity.type
_entity.pdbx_description
1 polymer ?
#
loop_
_entity_poly.entity_id
_entity_poly.type
_entity_poly.pdbx_seq_one_letter_code
_entity_poly.pdbx_strand_id
1 'polypeptide(L)'
;MSRIVAGLIACANRTPLAIGLYLGAVLAAAVGVSVLEGWGFGESVWWAFVTTTTTGYGDLSPLTVPGRVIGVLTMFAGIIGIGVIVGRIAAVVIRTHDDFTHEEQVDLSQDSDEQLRLLRQIQRDLGKATGRPRA
;
A
#
# COMPACT_ATOMS: atom_id res chain seq x y z
N MET A 1 -17.87 18.57 -10.00
CA MET A 1 -17.09 18.08 -8.84
C MET A 1 -16.21 19.22 -8.35
N SER A 2 -16.38 19.72 -7.12
CA SER A 2 -15.80 21.02 -6.72
C SER A 2 -14.27 20.96 -6.59
N ARG A 3 -13.59 22.06 -6.96
CA ARG A 3 -12.12 22.20 -6.89
C ARG A 3 -11.57 21.98 -5.48
N ILE A 4 -12.40 22.19 -4.45
CA ILE A 4 -12.10 21.93 -3.04
C ILE A 4 -11.96 20.43 -2.79
N VAL A 5 -12.85 19.60 -3.34
CA VAL A 5 -12.80 18.13 -3.20
C VAL A 5 -11.58 17.56 -3.91
N ALA A 6 -11.25 18.05 -5.11
CA ALA A 6 -10.04 17.63 -5.83
C ALA A 6 -8.74 18.04 -5.09
N GLY A 7 -8.70 19.22 -4.48
CA GLY A 7 -7.58 19.66 -3.64
C GLY A 7 -7.42 18.85 -2.35
N LEU A 8 -8.53 18.49 -1.70
CA LEU A 8 -8.55 17.60 -0.52
C LEU A 8 -8.04 16.21 -0.86
N ILE A 9 -8.46 15.65 -2.01
CA ILE A 9 -8.03 14.33 -2.49
C ILE A 9 -6.53 14.36 -2.85
N ALA A 10 -6.05 15.41 -3.52
CA ALA A 10 -4.63 15.56 -3.86
C ALA A 10 -3.73 15.66 -2.62
N CYS A 11 -4.20 16.33 -1.57
CA CYS A 11 -3.50 16.40 -0.28
C CYS A 11 -3.55 15.05 0.45
N ALA A 12 -4.72 14.39 0.49
CA ALA A 12 -4.91 13.05 1.03
C ALA A 12 -4.11 11.96 0.29
N ASN A 13 -3.69 12.23 -0.95
CA ASN A 13 -2.90 11.31 -1.76
C ASN A 13 -1.40 11.36 -1.44
N ARG A 14 -0.94 12.26 -0.57
CA ARG A 14 0.44 12.26 -0.07
C ARG A 14 0.56 11.25 1.06
N THR A 15 1.30 10.16 0.84
CA THR A 15 1.59 9.13 1.85
C THR A 15 1.97 9.64 3.26
N PRO A 16 2.79 10.70 3.43
CA PRO A 16 3.07 11.25 4.77
C PRO A 16 1.84 11.85 5.45
N LEU A 17 0.87 12.37 4.70
CA LEU A 17 -0.35 12.93 5.27
C LEU A 17 -1.25 11.83 5.85
N ALA A 18 -1.41 10.71 5.15
CA ALA A 18 -2.19 9.57 5.64
C ALA A 18 -1.62 9.02 6.96
N ILE A 19 -0.28 8.90 7.05
CA ILE A 19 0.42 8.49 8.26
C ILE A 19 0.21 9.53 9.38
N GLY A 20 0.38 10.82 9.07
CA GLY A 20 0.18 11.90 10.04
C GLY A 20 -1.26 11.97 10.57
N LEU A 21 -2.26 11.80 9.70
CA LEU A 21 -3.68 11.77 10.09
C LEU A 21 -3.98 10.57 10.99
N TYR A 22 -3.44 9.40 10.67
CA TYR A 22 -3.59 8.20 11.48
C TYR A 22 -2.98 8.37 12.86
N LEU A 23 -1.71 8.80 12.94
CA LEU A 23 -1.04 9.06 14.23
C LEU A 23 -1.77 10.14 15.03
N GLY A 24 -2.25 11.20 14.36
CA GLY A 24 -3.07 12.24 14.98
C GLY A 24 -4.39 11.71 15.55
N ALA A 25 -5.07 10.80 14.84
CA ALA A 25 -6.29 10.16 15.32
C ALA A 25 -6.04 9.28 16.56
N VAL A 26 -4.94 8.52 16.58
CA VAL A 26 -4.53 7.70 17.73
C VAL A 26 -4.23 8.58 18.95
N LEU A 27 -3.49 9.68 18.76
CA LEU A 27 -3.19 10.63 19.83
C LEU A 27 -4.45 11.35 20.33
N ALA A 28 -5.36 11.73 19.44
CA ALA A 28 -6.64 12.32 19.82
C ALA A 28 -7.49 11.35 20.66
N ALA A 29 -7.50 10.06 20.30
CA ALA A 29 -8.16 9.02 21.09
C ALA A 29 -7.50 8.82 22.46
N ALA A 30 -6.16 8.87 22.53
CA ALA A 30 -5.42 8.81 23.79
C ALA A 30 -5.77 9.98 24.72
N VAL A 31 -5.84 11.22 24.18
CA VAL A 31 -6.27 12.38 24.96
C VAL A 31 -7.74 12.24 25.39
N GLY A 32 -8.61 11.78 24.49
CA GLY A 32 -10.02 11.57 24.78
C GLY A 32 -10.24 10.56 25.91
N VAL A 33 -9.55 9.41 25.88
CA VAL A 33 -9.66 8.40 26.93
C VAL A 33 -9.02 8.86 28.25
N SER A 34 -7.93 9.63 28.19
CA SER A 34 -7.29 10.20 29.38
C SER A 34 -8.26 11.07 30.18
N VAL A 35 -9.03 11.93 29.49
CA VAL A 35 -10.01 12.81 30.14
C VAL A 35 -11.23 12.03 30.65
N LEU A 36 -11.69 11.02 29.91
CA LEU A 36 -12.91 10.27 30.25
C LEU A 36 -12.70 9.21 31.33
N GLU A 37 -11.54 8.56 31.36
CA GLU A 37 -11.19 7.51 32.32
C GLU A 37 -10.30 8.02 33.47
N GLY A 38 -9.80 9.27 33.37
CA GLY A 38 -8.90 9.85 34.38
C GLY A 38 -7.49 9.26 34.38
N TRP A 39 -7.09 8.59 33.30
CA TRP A 39 -5.77 7.97 33.17
C TRP A 39 -4.66 8.98 32.94
N GLY A 40 -3.45 8.66 33.37
CA GLY A 40 -2.27 9.44 33.03
C GLY A 40 -2.06 9.50 31.51
N PHE A 41 -1.40 10.57 31.03
CA PHE A 41 -1.12 10.73 29.60
C PHE A 41 -0.30 9.55 29.04
N GLY A 42 0.71 9.09 29.78
CA GLY A 42 1.54 7.95 29.38
C GLY A 42 0.74 6.64 29.26
N GLU A 43 -0.13 6.37 30.22
CA GLU A 43 -1.02 5.19 30.23
C GLU A 43 -2.02 5.23 29.07
N SER A 44 -2.55 6.42 28.77
CA SER A 44 -3.51 6.61 27.69
C SER A 44 -2.89 6.46 26.31
N VAL A 45 -1.67 6.96 26.12
CA VAL A 45 -0.89 6.76 24.88
C VAL A 45 -0.49 5.30 24.73
N TRP A 46 -0.05 4.66 25.82
CA TRP A 46 0.25 3.22 25.84
C TRP A 46 -0.96 2.39 25.42
N TRP A 47 -2.11 2.61 26.07
CA TRP A 47 -3.36 1.94 25.74
C TRP A 47 -3.76 2.16 24.28
N ALA A 48 -3.68 3.41 23.79
CA ALA A 48 -4.04 3.74 22.41
C ALA A 48 -3.12 3.02 21.42
N PHE A 49 -1.82 2.94 21.70
CA PHE A 49 -0.85 2.23 20.88
C PHE A 49 -1.16 0.73 20.81
N VAL A 50 -1.27 0.06 21.96
CA VAL A 50 -1.48 -1.41 22.00
C VAL A 50 -2.85 -1.82 21.47
N THR A 51 -3.86 -0.96 21.60
CA THR A 51 -5.20 -1.19 21.02
C THR A 51 -5.17 -1.03 19.51
N THR A 52 -4.53 0.03 19.03
CA THR A 52 -4.43 0.36 17.60
C THR A 52 -3.63 -0.69 16.83
N THR A 53 -2.57 -1.24 17.43
CA THR A 53 -1.77 -2.34 16.86
C THR A 53 -2.41 -3.70 17.06
N THR A 54 -3.61 -3.79 17.64
CA THR A 54 -4.31 -5.04 17.97
C THR A 54 -3.56 -5.96 18.94
N THR A 55 -2.54 -5.45 19.65
CA THR A 55 -1.78 -6.23 20.64
C THR A 55 -2.62 -6.52 21.87
N GLY A 56 -3.29 -5.49 22.42
CA GLY A 56 -4.29 -5.61 23.49
C GLY A 56 -3.87 -6.42 24.71
N TYR A 57 -2.86 -5.96 25.47
CA TYR A 57 -2.40 -6.65 26.69
C TYR A 57 -3.49 -6.82 27.77
N GLY A 58 -4.51 -5.96 27.78
CA GLY A 58 -5.63 -6.05 28.72
C GLY A 58 -5.33 -5.50 30.12
N ASP A 59 -4.17 -4.87 30.30
CA ASP A 59 -3.75 -4.13 31.49
C ASP A 59 -4.58 -2.86 31.71
N LEU A 60 -4.95 -2.18 30.62
CA LEU A 60 -5.82 -1.01 30.62
C LEU A 60 -7.01 -1.24 29.68
N SER A 61 -8.22 -0.89 30.13
CA SER A 61 -9.43 -0.93 29.29
C SER A 61 -10.46 0.12 29.73
N PRO A 62 -11.11 0.85 28.80
CA PRO A 62 -12.09 1.86 29.16
C PRO A 62 -13.30 1.25 29.88
N LEU A 63 -13.59 1.75 31.06
CA LEU A 63 -14.70 1.28 31.88
C LEU A 63 -15.94 2.14 31.69
N THR A 64 -15.77 3.42 31.38
CA THR A 64 -16.88 4.35 31.16
C THR A 64 -17.55 4.09 29.80
N VAL A 65 -18.86 4.35 29.73
CA VAL A 65 -19.62 4.27 28.47
C VAL A 65 -18.99 5.16 27.37
N PRO A 66 -18.71 6.45 27.59
CA PRO A 66 -18.08 7.27 26.55
C PRO A 66 -16.65 6.82 26.23
N GLY A 67 -15.87 6.34 27.20
CA GLY A 67 -14.54 5.78 26.95
C GLY A 67 -14.57 4.53 26.07
N ARG A 68 -15.58 3.66 26.23
CA ARG A 68 -15.80 2.51 25.36
C ARG A 68 -16.16 2.90 23.92
N VAL A 69 -16.91 3.98 23.73
CA VAL A 69 -17.18 4.52 22.39
C VAL A 69 -15.88 4.96 21.72
N ILE A 70 -15.01 5.67 22.44
CA ILE A 70 -13.66 6.00 21.93
C ILE A 70 -12.87 4.72 21.63
N GLY A 71 -12.92 3.71 22.51
CA GLY A 71 -12.30 2.40 22.27
C GLY A 71 -12.70 1.76 20.95
N VAL A 72 -14.00 1.72 20.66
CA VAL A 72 -14.52 1.20 19.38
C VAL A 72 -14.00 2.02 18.19
N LEU A 73 -14.00 3.35 18.29
CA LEU A 73 -13.46 4.22 17.24
C LEU A 73 -11.96 3.99 17.01
N THR A 74 -11.18 3.82 18.08
CA THR A 74 -9.75 3.50 18.01
C THR A 74 -9.49 2.18 17.30
N MET A 75 -10.30 1.14 17.57
CA MET A 75 -10.18 -0.16 16.90
C MET A 75 -10.41 -0.04 15.38
N PHE A 76 -11.46 0.66 14.96
CA PHE A 76 -11.71 0.91 13.53
C PHE A 76 -10.59 1.75 12.90
N ALA A 77 -10.12 2.79 13.60
CA ALA A 77 -9.01 3.61 13.14
C ALA A 77 -7.74 2.78 12.92
N GLY A 78 -7.44 1.83 13.81
CA GLY A 78 -6.32 0.89 13.69
C GLY A 78 -6.39 0.05 12.42
N ILE A 79 -7.50 -0.65 12.21
CA ILE A 79 -7.69 -1.53 11.04
C ILE A 79 -7.62 -0.73 9.73
N ILE A 80 -8.33 0.40 9.66
CA ILE A 80 -8.37 1.25 8.45
C ILE A 80 -6.99 1.88 8.21
N GLY A 81 -6.37 2.45 9.25
CA GLY A 81 -5.09 3.14 9.14
C GLY A 81 -3.97 2.23 8.70
N ILE A 82 -3.82 1.06 9.35
CA ILE A 82 -2.80 0.07 8.99
C ILE A 82 -3.07 -0.46 7.57
N GLY A 83 -4.33 -0.78 7.24
CA GLY A 83 -4.69 -1.27 5.90
C GLY A 83 -4.34 -0.27 4.79
N VAL A 84 -4.60 1.02 5.01
CA VAL A 84 -4.20 2.09 4.08
C VAL A 84 -2.69 2.15 3.94
N ILE A 85 -1.93 2.13 5.05
CA ILE A 85 -0.46 2.20 5.00
C ILE A 85 0.12 1.02 4.21
N VAL A 86 -0.33 -0.21 4.51
CA VAL A 86 0.11 -1.43 3.81
C VAL A 86 -0.24 -1.35 2.32
N GLY A 87 -1.46 -0.96 1.97
CA GLY A 87 -1.89 -0.81 0.58
C GLY A 87 -1.06 0.23 -0.19
N ARG A 88 -0.63 1.31 0.48
CA ARG A 88 0.24 2.34 -0.12
C ARG A 88 1.66 1.83 -0.35
N ILE A 89 2.22 1.10 0.60
CA ILE A 89 3.54 0.48 0.44
C ILE A 89 3.49 -0.53 -0.71
N ALA A 90 2.48 -1.39 -0.76
CA ALA A 90 2.28 -2.35 -1.85
C ALA A 90 2.16 -1.63 -3.20
N ALA A 91 1.41 -0.53 -3.29
CA ALA A 91 1.27 0.25 -4.52
C ALA A 91 2.61 0.88 -5.00
N VAL A 92 3.50 1.26 -4.08
CA VAL A 92 4.85 1.73 -4.44
C VAL A 92 5.68 0.57 -4.98
N VAL A 93 5.69 -0.58 -4.29
CA VAL A 93 6.44 -1.77 -4.71
C VAL A 93 6.00 -2.27 -6.08
N ILE A 94 4.68 -2.35 -6.31
CA ILE A 94 4.10 -2.77 -7.60
C ILE A 94 4.51 -1.80 -8.71
N ARG A 95 4.43 -0.48 -8.48
CA ARG A 95 4.87 0.51 -9.47
C ARG A 95 6.33 0.33 -9.84
N THR A 96 7.22 0.11 -8.88
CA THR A 96 8.65 -0.11 -9.18
C THR A 96 8.89 -1.38 -10.01
N HIS A 97 7.99 -2.36 -9.94
CA HIS A 97 8.14 -3.65 -10.62
C HIS A 97 7.42 -3.72 -11.98
N ASP A 98 6.38 -2.90 -12.18
CA ASP A 98 5.57 -2.83 -13.41
C ASP A 98 5.87 -1.61 -14.29
N ASP A 99 6.83 -0.75 -13.93
CA ASP A 99 7.25 0.39 -14.76
C ASP A 99 8.16 -0.05 -15.92
N PHE A 100 7.70 -1.01 -16.73
CA PHE A 100 8.23 -1.15 -18.09
C PHE A 100 7.77 0.10 -18.83
N THR A 101 8.70 1.04 -19.02
CA THR A 101 8.45 2.20 -19.86
C THR A 101 8.00 1.71 -21.24
N HIS A 102 7.09 2.44 -21.89
CA HIS A 102 6.61 2.04 -23.23
C HIS A 102 7.77 1.83 -24.22
N GLU A 103 8.89 2.52 -24.03
CA GLU A 103 10.11 2.33 -24.81
C GLU A 103 10.73 0.95 -24.55
N GLU A 104 10.93 0.55 -23.30
CA GLU A 104 11.47 -0.77 -22.94
C GLU A 104 10.55 -1.93 -23.36
N GLN A 105 9.23 -1.72 -23.25
CA GLN A 105 8.23 -2.71 -23.66
C GLN A 105 8.21 -2.89 -25.20
N VAL A 106 8.46 -1.82 -25.96
CA VAL A 106 8.59 -1.86 -27.42
C VAL A 106 9.92 -2.51 -27.83
N ASP A 107 11.05 -2.15 -27.21
CA ASP A 107 12.35 -2.74 -27.51
C ASP A 107 12.36 -4.25 -27.31
N LEU A 108 11.79 -4.74 -26.20
CA LEU A 108 11.65 -6.19 -25.94
C LEU A 108 10.81 -6.91 -27.00
N SER A 109 9.73 -6.27 -27.48
CA SER A 109 8.89 -6.83 -28.54
C SER A 109 9.60 -6.86 -29.90
N GLN A 110 10.40 -5.83 -30.18
CA GLN A 110 11.19 -5.74 -31.41
C GLN A 110 12.31 -6.78 -31.45
N ASP A 111 13.05 -6.95 -30.35
CA ASP A 111 14.10 -7.98 -30.26
C ASP A 111 13.52 -9.39 -30.42
N SER A 112 12.37 -9.67 -29.80
CA SER A 112 11.67 -10.96 -29.96
C SER A 112 11.26 -11.22 -31.42
N ASP A 113 10.72 -10.20 -32.09
CA ASP A 113 10.36 -10.28 -33.52
C ASP A 113 11.59 -10.46 -34.42
N GLU A 114 12.71 -9.81 -34.09
CA GLU A 114 13.97 -9.95 -34.81
C GLU A 114 14.55 -11.36 -34.68
N GLN A 115 14.59 -11.90 -33.46
CA GLN A 115 15.01 -13.28 -33.22
C GLN A 115 14.15 -14.29 -34.00
N LEU A 116 12.83 -14.11 -34.02
CA LEU A 116 11.92 -14.97 -34.78
C LEU A 116 12.17 -14.88 -36.29
N ARG A 117 12.54 -13.70 -36.82
CA ARG A 117 12.91 -13.53 -38.23
C ARG A 117 14.18 -14.30 -38.57
N LEU A 118 15.21 -14.19 -37.73
CA LEU A 118 16.47 -14.91 -37.89
C LEU A 118 16.28 -16.42 -37.86
N LEU A 119 15.51 -16.92 -36.88
CA LEU A 119 15.18 -18.34 -36.77
C LEU A 119 14.44 -18.84 -38.02
N ARG A 120 13.45 -18.10 -38.51
CA ARG A 120 12.72 -18.42 -39.74
C ARG A 120 13.60 -18.39 -40.99
N GLN A 121 14.66 -17.58 -40.99
CA GLN A 121 15.60 -17.48 -42.10
C GLN A 121 16.55 -18.67 -42.10
N ILE A 122 17.14 -18.99 -40.95
CA ILE A 122 17.98 -20.18 -40.75
C ILE A 122 17.19 -21.45 -41.11
N GLN A 123 15.93 -21.58 -40.65
CA GLN A 123 15.09 -22.72 -41.01
C GLN A 123 14.83 -22.83 -42.51
N ARG A 124 14.62 -21.70 -43.20
CA ARG A 124 14.45 -21.67 -44.67
C ARG A 124 15.71 -22.09 -45.41
N ASP A 125 16.88 -21.62 -44.97
CA ASP A 125 18.15 -21.90 -45.63
C ASP A 125 18.60 -23.35 -45.40
N LEU A 126 18.39 -23.88 -44.18
CA LEU A 126 18.58 -25.30 -43.89
C LEU A 126 17.63 -26.18 -44.71
N GLY A 127 16.36 -25.79 -44.86
CA GLY A 127 15.40 -26.51 -45.71
C GLY A 127 15.85 -26.57 -47.18
N LYS A 128 16.40 -25.49 -47.73
CA LYS A 128 16.97 -25.45 -49.08
C LYS A 128 18.25 -26.30 -49.21
N ALA A 129 19.11 -26.28 -48.19
CA ALA A 129 20.37 -27.02 -48.19
C ALA A 129 20.17 -28.54 -48.06
N THR A 130 19.14 -28.97 -47.33
CA THR A 130 18.83 -30.39 -47.09
C THR A 130 18.08 -31.02 -48.27
N GLY A 131 17.41 -30.22 -49.11
CA GLY A 131 16.76 -30.66 -50.35
C GLY A 131 17.70 -30.86 -51.56
N ARG A 132 19.00 -30.64 -51.40
CA ARG A 132 19.99 -30.88 -52.47
C ARG A 132 20.31 -32.38 -52.49
N PRO A 133 20.08 -33.12 -53.60
CA PRO A 133 20.48 -34.51 -53.68
C PRO A 133 21.98 -34.61 -53.39
N ARG A 134 22.37 -35.46 -52.44
CA ARG A 134 23.77 -35.91 -52.32
C ARG A 134 24.07 -36.70 -53.59
N ALA A 135 24.62 -36.01 -54.58
CA ALA A 135 25.31 -36.62 -55.71
C ALA A 135 26.63 -37.22 -55.21
#